data_AF-A0A8I1U9A7-F1
#
_entry.id   AF-A0A8I1U9A7-F1
#
_cell.length_a   1.000
_cell.length_b   1.000
_cell.length_c   1.000
_cell.angle_alpha   90.00
_cell.angle_beta   90.00
_cell.angle_gamma   90.00
#
_symmetry.space_group_name_H-M   'P 1'
#
loop_
_entity.id
_entity.type
_entity.pdbx_description
1 polymer ?
#
loop_
_entity_poly.entity_id
_entity_poly.type
_entity_poly.pdbx_seq_one_letter_code
_entity_poly.pdbx_strand_id
1 'polypeptide(L)'
;MATVTYHAPLGDSEVVSLQGLRFFDGEPRQLDDAEHPALLAKLATNPHFALEGAVLTVLDETDPPAIGLRAIHNGGGRFIIVRGDRDQKVKDGLNKAEAHAFNALSEAEKQAFVG
;
A
#
# COMPACT_ATOMS: atom_id res chain seq x y z
N MET A 1 -7.53 -12.28 -1.45
CA MET A 1 -8.06 -11.97 -2.79
C MET A 1 -7.86 -10.50 -3.03
N ALA A 2 -7.34 -10.12 -4.19
CA ALA A 2 -7.18 -8.74 -4.62
C ALA A 2 -8.17 -8.42 -5.75
N THR A 3 -8.76 -7.24 -5.72
CA THR A 3 -9.57 -6.69 -6.81
C THR A 3 -8.69 -5.75 -7.61
N VAL A 4 -8.68 -5.90 -8.93
CA VAL A 4 -7.90 -5.08 -9.85
C VAL A 4 -8.82 -4.47 -10.90
N THR A 5 -8.78 -3.15 -11.03
CA THR A 5 -9.50 -2.40 -12.06
C THR A 5 -8.49 -1.77 -13.02
N TYR A 6 -8.70 -1.95 -14.32
CA TYR A 6 -7.87 -1.30 -15.35
C TYR A 6 -8.48 0.03 -15.76
N HIS A 7 -7.65 1.04 -15.95
CA HIS A 7 -7.99 2.37 -16.44
C HIS A 7 -7.13 2.67 -17.67
N ALA A 8 -7.75 2.59 -18.84
CA ALA A 8 -7.08 2.78 -20.11
C ALA A 8 -6.59 4.24 -20.24
N PRO A 9 -5.32 4.46 -20.66
CA PRO A 9 -4.86 5.79 -21.01
C PRO A 9 -5.64 6.34 -22.21
N LEU A 10 -5.79 7.68 -22.25
CA LEU A 10 -6.50 8.35 -23.32
C LEU A 10 -5.86 8.03 -24.69
N GLY A 11 -6.62 7.35 -25.56
CA GLY A 11 -6.17 6.96 -26.91
C GLY A 11 -5.53 5.57 -27.01
N ASP A 12 -5.54 4.79 -25.93
CA ASP A 12 -5.05 3.41 -25.91
C ASP A 12 -6.21 2.39 -25.94
N SER A 13 -5.90 1.09 -25.91
CA SER A 13 -6.89 0.03 -26.01
C SER A 13 -7.69 -0.12 -24.71
N GLU A 14 -9.01 -0.16 -24.81
CA GLU A 14 -9.94 -0.42 -23.68
C GLU A 14 -9.79 -1.82 -23.07
N VAL A 15 -8.93 -2.67 -23.65
CA VAL A 15 -8.67 -4.03 -23.21
C VAL A 15 -7.18 -4.30 -23.21
N VAL A 16 -6.66 -4.79 -22.09
CA VAL A 16 -5.26 -5.20 -21.96
C VAL A 16 -5.17 -6.66 -21.53
N SER A 17 -4.21 -7.39 -22.10
CA SER A 17 -3.94 -8.79 -21.76
C SER A 17 -2.61 -8.92 -21.04
N LEU A 18 -2.63 -9.36 -19.78
CA LEU A 18 -1.43 -9.58 -18.96
C LEU A 18 -1.44 -10.98 -18.36
N GLN A 19 -0.36 -11.75 -18.54
CA GLN A 19 -0.25 -13.14 -18.10
C GLN A 19 -1.44 -14.03 -18.51
N GLY A 20 -2.02 -13.79 -19.70
CA GLY A 20 -3.19 -14.54 -20.19
C GLY A 20 -4.54 -14.09 -19.60
N LEU A 21 -4.54 -13.14 -18.68
CA LEU A 21 -5.74 -12.51 -18.11
C LEU A 21 -6.08 -11.25 -18.90
N ARG A 22 -7.37 -11.05 -19.18
CA ARG A 22 -7.89 -9.85 -19.86
C ARG A 22 -8.51 -8.91 -18.83
N PHE A 23 -8.12 -7.65 -18.91
CA PHE A 23 -8.68 -6.56 -18.11
C PHE A 23 -9.35 -5.57 -19.06
N PHE A 24 -10.59 -5.23 -18.75
CA PHE A 24 -11.37 -4.24 -19.48
C PHE A 24 -11.35 -2.92 -18.71
N ASP A 25 -11.35 -1.80 -19.44
CA ASP A 25 -11.43 -0.47 -18.85
C ASP A 25 -12.65 -0.35 -17.93
N GLY A 26 -12.41 0.08 -16.69
CA GLY A 26 -13.43 0.25 -15.66
C GLY A 26 -14.02 -1.05 -15.09
N GLU A 27 -13.59 -2.23 -15.53
CA GLU A 27 -14.14 -3.50 -15.04
C GLU A 27 -13.27 -4.09 -13.91
N PRO A 28 -13.79 -4.19 -12.68
CA PRO A 28 -13.07 -4.79 -11.57
C PRO A 28 -12.97 -6.31 -11.74
N ARG A 29 -11.77 -6.85 -11.64
CA ARG A 29 -11.47 -8.28 -11.74
C ARG A 29 -10.82 -8.78 -10.45
N GLN A 30 -11.34 -9.87 -9.90
CA GLN A 30 -10.69 -10.54 -8.77
C GLN A 30 -9.52 -11.40 -9.23
N LEU A 31 -8.43 -11.33 -8.47
CA LEU A 31 -7.23 -12.13 -8.60
C LEU A 31 -6.83 -12.68 -7.23
N ASP A 32 -6.43 -13.94 -7.22
CA ASP A 32 -5.81 -14.59 -6.08
C ASP A 32 -4.41 -14.04 -5.83
N ASP A 33 -4.18 -13.47 -4.63
CA ASP A 33 -2.86 -12.97 -4.22
C ASP A 33 -1.84 -14.08 -3.97
N ALA A 34 -2.31 -15.29 -3.69
CA ALA A 34 -1.48 -16.48 -3.58
C ALA A 34 -1.04 -17.03 -4.94
N GLU A 35 -1.91 -16.97 -5.96
CA GLU A 35 -1.62 -17.50 -7.30
C GLU A 35 -0.87 -16.50 -8.19
N HIS A 36 -1.12 -15.20 -8.00
CA HIS A 36 -0.60 -14.14 -8.86
C HIS A 36 0.16 -13.02 -8.12
N PRO A 37 1.05 -13.31 -7.14
CA PRO A 37 1.70 -12.27 -6.32
C PRO A 37 2.58 -11.33 -7.15
N ALA A 38 3.31 -11.86 -8.13
CA ALA A 38 4.17 -11.06 -9.01
C ALA A 38 3.37 -10.16 -9.96
N LEU A 39 2.19 -10.60 -10.40
CA LEU A 39 1.30 -9.78 -11.22
C LEU A 39 0.74 -8.63 -10.38
N LEU A 40 0.22 -8.91 -9.19
CA LEU A 40 -0.31 -7.87 -8.29
C LEU A 40 0.76 -6.83 -7.94
N ALA A 41 2.00 -7.23 -7.63
CA ALA A 41 3.10 -6.30 -7.37
C ALA A 41 3.42 -5.41 -8.59
N LYS A 42 3.31 -5.94 -9.81
CA LYS A 42 3.50 -5.17 -11.04
C LYS A 42 2.34 -4.21 -11.30
N LEU A 43 1.11 -4.64 -11.03
CA LEU A 43 -0.07 -3.81 -11.23
C LEU A 43 -0.16 -2.70 -10.17
N ALA A 44 0.24 -2.97 -8.93
CA ALA A 44 0.32 -1.98 -7.86
C ALA A 44 1.26 -0.80 -8.15
N THR A 45 2.27 -1.01 -9.00
CA THR A 45 3.20 0.06 -9.43
C THR A 45 2.77 0.71 -10.74
N ASN A 46 1.68 0.26 -11.36
CA ASN A 46 1.21 0.76 -12.64
C ASN A 46 0.06 1.77 -12.43
N PRO A 47 0.21 3.04 -12.85
CA PRO A 47 -0.83 4.06 -12.65
C PRO A 47 -2.13 3.79 -13.42
N HIS A 48 -2.12 2.87 -14.39
CA HIS A 48 -3.31 2.44 -15.13
C HIS A 48 -4.10 1.34 -14.42
N PHE A 49 -3.67 0.88 -13.24
CA PHE A 49 -4.38 -0.16 -12.50
C PHE A 49 -4.64 0.28 -11.07
N ALA A 50 -5.89 0.15 -10.64
CA ALA A 50 -6.29 0.33 -9.25
C ALA A 50 -6.41 -1.04 -8.59
N LEU A 51 -5.72 -1.25 -7.46
CA LEU A 51 -5.81 -2.47 -6.67
C LEU A 51 -6.53 -2.19 -5.35
N GLU A 52 -7.64 -2.88 -5.11
CA GLU A 52 -8.36 -2.87 -3.84
C GLU A 52 -8.33 -4.24 -3.18
N GLY A 53 -8.11 -4.29 -1.87
CA GLY A 53 -8.18 -5.54 -1.09
C GLY A 53 -6.98 -6.48 -1.25
N ALA A 54 -5.99 -6.14 -2.09
CA ALA A 54 -4.67 -6.71 -1.92
C ALA A 54 -4.15 -6.23 -0.55
N VAL A 55 -3.99 -7.14 0.42
CA VAL A 55 -3.08 -6.92 1.56
C VAL A 55 -1.64 -6.97 1.03
N LEU A 56 -1.38 -6.17 0.01
CA LEU A 56 -0.06 -5.71 -0.32
C LEU A 56 0.19 -4.63 0.72
N THR A 57 0.93 -4.99 1.76
CA THR A 57 1.69 -4.06 2.58
C THR A 57 2.71 -3.34 1.67
N VAL A 58 2.24 -2.52 0.73
CA VAL A 58 3.01 -1.46 0.11
C VAL A 58 2.60 -0.19 0.81
N LEU A 59 3.63 0.48 1.29
CA LEU A 59 3.62 1.85 1.75
C LEU A 59 2.89 2.70 0.72
N ASP A 60 1.64 3.05 0.99
CA ASP A 60 0.90 3.99 0.18
C ASP A 60 1.50 5.40 0.40
N GLU A 61 2.09 5.96 -0.66
CA GLU A 61 2.64 7.32 -0.71
C GLU A 61 1.72 8.28 -1.49
N THR A 62 0.48 7.91 -1.82
CA THR A 62 -0.41 8.77 -2.63
C THR A 62 -1.83 8.93 -2.11
N ASP A 63 -2.23 8.27 -1.03
CA ASP A 63 -3.42 8.62 -0.28
C ASP A 63 -3.08 9.84 0.61
N PRO A 64 -3.82 10.97 0.51
CA PRO A 64 -3.64 12.06 1.46
C PRO A 64 -3.93 11.46 2.85
N PRO A 65 -2.95 11.38 3.76
CA PRO A 65 -3.06 10.43 4.84
C PRO A 65 -4.23 10.82 5.73
N ALA A 66 -5.15 9.88 5.94
CA ALA A 66 -5.88 9.82 7.20
C ALA A 66 -4.83 10.03 8.31
N ILE A 67 -5.10 10.95 9.22
CA ILE A 67 -4.15 11.52 10.20
C ILE A 67 -3.76 10.44 11.23
N GLY A 68 -3.03 9.43 10.76
CA GLY A 68 -2.74 8.19 11.44
C GLY A 68 -1.28 8.12 11.86
N LEU A 69 -1.03 7.21 12.81
CA LEU A 69 0.30 6.97 13.34
C LEU A 69 1.06 6.02 12.42
N ARG A 70 2.24 6.42 11.95
CA ARG A 70 3.11 5.59 11.12
C ARG A 70 4.54 5.58 11.65
N ALA A 71 5.23 4.46 11.53
CA ALA A 71 6.66 4.36 11.81
C ALA A 71 7.46 4.64 10.52
N ILE A 72 8.36 5.63 10.57
CA ILE A 72 9.23 6.03 9.45
C ILE A 72 10.70 5.93 9.83
N HIS A 73 11.57 5.78 8.83
CA HIS A 73 13.02 5.78 9.03
C HIS A 73 13.54 7.20 9.24
N ASN A 74 14.33 7.39 10.31
CA ASN A 74 14.88 8.70 10.68
C ASN A 74 16.41 8.79 10.49
N GLY A 75 16.97 7.96 9.60
CA GLY A 75 18.41 7.90 9.38
C GLY A 75 19.18 7.14 10.49
N GLY A 76 20.40 6.71 10.19
CA GLY A 76 21.26 6.02 11.16
C GLY A 76 20.73 4.67 11.66
N GLY A 77 19.86 4.01 10.89
CA GLY A 77 19.22 2.74 11.28
C GLY A 77 18.12 2.88 12.34
N ARG A 78 17.75 4.11 12.71
CA ARG A 78 16.72 4.40 13.71
C ARG A 78 15.39 4.70 13.06
N PHE A 79 14.32 4.28 13.72
CA PHE A 79 12.95 4.50 13.29
C PHE A 79 12.19 5.32 14.34
N ILE A 80 11.22 6.10 13.88
CA ILE A 80 10.40 6.99 14.70
C ILE A 80 8.92 6.78 14.32
N ILE A 81 8.03 6.89 15.29
CA ILE A 81 6.59 6.95 15.07
C ILE A 81 6.20 8.42 14.93
N VAL A 82 5.46 8.75 13.87
CA VAL A 82 4.96 10.09 13.59
C VAL A 82 3.45 10.07 13.39
N ARG A 83 2.78 11.17 13.73
CA ARG A 83 1.35 11.35 13.50
C ARG A 83 1.16 12.23 12.28
N GLY A 84 0.81 11.61 11.15
CA GLY A 84 0.73 12.32 9.86
C GLY A 84 2.10 12.74 9.34
N ASP A 85 2.59 13.88 9.82
CA ASP A 85 3.82 14.54 9.37
C ASP A 85 5.08 14.10 10.12
N ARG A 86 6.22 14.09 9.41
CA ARG A 86 7.53 13.72 9.97
C ARG A 86 7.97 14.59 11.15
N ASP A 87 7.47 15.82 11.22
CA ASP A 87 7.73 16.77 12.31
C ASP A 87 6.92 16.45 13.58
N GLN A 88 5.82 15.72 13.48
CA GLN A 88 4.99 15.32 14.62
C GLN A 88 5.44 13.97 15.18
N LYS A 89 6.65 13.95 15.76
CA LYS A 89 7.22 12.76 16.41
C LYS A 89 6.48 12.43 17.69
N VAL A 90 5.97 11.20 17.76
CA VAL A 90 5.27 10.69 18.94
C VAL A 90 6.17 9.75 19.74
N LYS A 91 7.06 9.01 19.07
CA LYS A 91 8.03 8.11 19.71
C LYS A 91 9.27 7.94 18.85
N ASP A 92 10.44 7.86 19.47
CA ASP A 92 11.71 7.58 18.79
C ASP A 92 12.43 6.37 19.38
N GLY A 93 13.50 5.93 18.71
CA GLY A 93 14.34 4.83 19.17
C GLY A 93 13.86 3.44 18.76
N LEU A 94 12.91 3.34 17.81
CA LEU A 94 12.46 2.05 17.30
C LEU A 94 13.55 1.41 16.43
N ASN A 95 13.70 0.09 16.57
CA ASN A 95 14.46 -0.71 15.63
C ASN A 95 13.62 -1.10 14.41
N LYS A 96 14.28 -1.56 13.34
CA LYS A 96 13.62 -1.95 12.07
C LYS A 96 12.47 -2.94 12.28
N ALA A 97 12.66 -3.94 13.14
CA ALA A 97 11.64 -4.95 13.42
C ALA A 97 10.42 -4.34 14.12
N GLU A 98 10.63 -3.42 15.06
CA GLU A 98 9.55 -2.74 15.78
C GLU A 98 8.81 -1.76 14.87
N ALA A 99 9.53 -1.03 14.01
CA ALA A 99 8.91 -0.15 13.04
C ALA A 99 8.04 -0.92 12.03
N HIS A 100 8.53 -2.08 11.60
CA HIS A 100 7.79 -2.98 10.72
C HIS A 100 6.55 -3.55 11.42
N ALA A 101 6.70 -4.04 12.65
CA ALA A 101 5.58 -4.52 13.45
C ALA A 101 4.54 -3.41 13.68
N PHE A 102 4.99 -2.21 14.05
CA PHE A 102 4.12 -1.07 14.29
C PHE A 102 3.34 -0.69 13.03
N ASN A 103 3.97 -0.66 11.85
CA ASN A 103 3.24 -0.38 10.61
C ASN A 103 2.28 -1.50 10.20
N ALA A 104 2.52 -2.74 10.61
CA ALA A 104 1.64 -3.88 10.37
C ALA A 104 0.42 -3.93 11.31
N LEU A 105 0.40 -3.15 12.40
CA LEU A 105 -0.76 -3.04 13.29
C LEU A 105 -1.92 -2.28 12.64
N SER A 106 -3.14 -2.58 13.06
CA SER A 106 -4.34 -1.81 12.71
C SER A 106 -4.29 -0.40 13.32
N GLU A 107 -4.99 0.58 12.74
CA GLU A 107 -4.99 1.95 13.26
C GLU A 107 -5.46 2.05 14.72
N ALA A 108 -6.46 1.24 15.12
CA ALA A 108 -6.92 1.16 16.50
C ALA A 108 -5.81 0.69 17.47
N GLU A 109 -5.00 -0.28 17.05
CA GLU A 109 -3.88 -0.80 17.85
C GLU A 109 -2.71 0.18 17.88
N LYS A 110 -2.42 0.83 16.76
CA LYS A 110 -1.43 1.91 16.69
C LYS A 110 -1.80 3.04 17.65
N GLN A 111 -3.07 3.45 17.69
CA GLN A 111 -3.55 4.50 18.58
C GLN A 111 -3.45 4.09 20.07
N ALA A 112 -3.73 2.83 20.40
CA ALA A 112 -3.54 2.29 21.75
C ALA A 112 -2.07 2.20 22.17
N PHE A 113 -1.13 2.05 21.24
CA PHE A 113 0.31 1.96 21.53
C PHE A 113 0.95 3.30 21.92
N VAL A 114 0.31 4.42 21.58
CA VAL A 114 0.83 5.79 21.80
C VAL A 114 -0.11 6.70 22.61
N GLY A 115 -1.25 6.16 23.05
CA GLY A 115 -2.10 6.76 24.09
C GLY A 115 -1.60 6.43 25.48
#